data_AF-E5F060-F1
#
_entry.id   AF-E5F060-F1
#
_cell.length_a   1.000
_cell.length_b   1.000
_cell.length_c   1.000
_cell.angle_alpha   90.00
_cell.angle_beta   90.00
_cell.angle_gamma   90.00
#
_symmetry.space_group_name_H-M   'P 1'
#
loop_
_entity.id
_entity.type
_entity.pdbx_description
1 polymer ?
#
loop_
_entity_poly.entity_id
_entity_poly.type
_entity_poly.pdbx_seq_one_letter_code
_entity_poly.pdbx_strand_id
1 'polypeptide(L)'
;VCEQEPIELGIVLDSSVSIDRKDFKKGKEFLQDFLQQFEIGGGKDELIAAIGNIPHRLGRYTSTGEGIEYMATAQLASQFTRSWAERVGLVITDGNSQESAKTKEAARQARESGITMFAIGVGNVKDQELVNIAGDASRVFKVDSYDELENIKQTLAHQTCIRQLKTTTPPPQTVCGEANPADIYFVFSPAELGLEGTSWATSLIGSLIKQEQMEEGFRFGVVSGSCPDDEGFNLDEYSNVSDIETRLSTYAASRMSALVDRVSGNDFYGTTGGRSGAQDVAVLVSSGGKRSRRLQAEVDRLRNEGVEVFVADISGSGISFEGATTLTGATYKDVALNLVTQLCPTRN
;
A
#
# COMPACT_ATOMS: atom_id res chain seq x y z
N VAL A 1 23.57 -4.20 -14.39
CA VAL A 1 22.77 -3.11 -13.75
C VAL A 1 21.78 -3.72 -12.76
N CYS A 2 21.41 -2.97 -11.71
CA CYS A 2 20.63 -3.40 -10.53
C CYS A 2 21.40 -4.20 -9.43
N GLU A 3 22.73 -4.10 -9.32
CA GLU A 3 23.50 -4.94 -8.36
C GLU A 3 23.12 -4.72 -6.88
N GLN A 4 22.63 -3.53 -6.53
CA GLN A 4 22.31 -3.15 -5.14
C GLN A 4 20.80 -3.09 -4.85
N GLU A 5 19.97 -2.98 -5.90
CA GLU A 5 18.51 -2.84 -5.80
C GLU A 5 17.86 -3.76 -6.83
N PRO A 6 17.50 -5.00 -6.47
CA PRO A 6 16.88 -5.90 -7.41
C PRO A 6 15.42 -5.52 -7.64
N ILE A 7 14.97 -5.83 -8.85
CA ILE A 7 13.62 -5.54 -9.31
C ILE A 7 12.88 -6.84 -9.66
N GLU A 8 11.56 -6.74 -9.73
CA GLU A 8 10.68 -7.73 -10.33
C GLU A 8 10.15 -7.14 -11.64
N LEU A 9 10.62 -7.66 -12.77
CA LEU A 9 10.37 -7.09 -14.09
C LEU A 9 9.29 -7.89 -14.85
N GLY A 10 8.18 -7.23 -15.15
CA GLY A 10 7.15 -7.72 -16.08
C GLY A 10 7.26 -7.02 -17.42
N ILE A 11 7.05 -7.75 -18.53
CA ILE A 11 7.19 -7.22 -19.88
C ILE A 11 5.96 -7.56 -20.71
N VAL A 12 5.36 -6.55 -21.33
CA VAL A 12 4.29 -6.68 -22.32
C VAL A 12 4.87 -6.31 -23.68
N LEU A 13 5.05 -7.30 -24.55
CA LEU A 13 5.46 -7.09 -25.94
C LEU A 13 4.24 -7.19 -26.85
N ASP A 14 3.93 -6.10 -27.54
CA ASP A 14 2.88 -6.07 -28.55
C ASP A 14 3.21 -7.05 -29.69
N SER A 15 2.26 -7.94 -29.99
CA SER A 15 2.37 -8.95 -31.04
C SER A 15 1.25 -8.83 -32.08
N SER A 16 0.62 -7.66 -32.15
CA SER A 16 -0.54 -7.42 -33.01
C SER A 16 -0.21 -7.47 -34.50
N VAL A 17 -1.25 -7.35 -35.32
CA VAL A 17 -1.16 -7.46 -36.79
C VAL A 17 -0.46 -6.31 -37.47
N SER A 18 -0.32 -5.16 -36.79
CA SER A 18 0.40 -4.00 -37.32
C SER A 18 1.92 -4.19 -37.23
N ILE A 19 2.38 -5.12 -36.40
CA ILE A 19 3.78 -5.48 -36.26
C ILE A 19 4.05 -6.67 -37.16
N ASP A 20 4.99 -6.54 -38.10
CA ASP A 20 5.35 -7.65 -38.98
C ASP A 20 6.24 -8.69 -38.28
N ARG A 21 6.47 -9.84 -38.94
CA ARG A 21 7.29 -10.91 -38.35
C ARG A 21 8.75 -10.51 -38.10
N LYS A 22 9.30 -9.61 -38.92
CA LYS A 22 10.69 -9.15 -38.79
C LYS A 22 10.80 -8.20 -37.60
N ASP A 23 9.86 -7.29 -37.45
CA ASP A 23 9.81 -6.33 -36.36
C ASP A 23 9.51 -7.01 -35.03
N PHE A 24 8.59 -7.98 -34.99
CA PHE A 24 8.39 -8.81 -33.81
C PHE A 24 9.66 -9.59 -33.43
N LYS A 25 10.39 -10.11 -34.43
CA LYS A 25 11.69 -10.78 -34.19
C LYS A 25 12.72 -9.82 -33.59
N LYS A 26 12.83 -8.59 -34.12
CA LYS A 26 13.71 -7.55 -33.56
C LYS A 26 13.31 -7.16 -32.14
N GLY A 27 12.01 -7.06 -31.85
CA GLY A 27 11.51 -6.83 -30.49
C GLY A 27 11.98 -7.92 -29.51
N LYS A 28 11.96 -9.19 -29.92
CA LYS A 28 12.50 -10.29 -29.11
C LYS A 28 14.02 -10.21 -28.95
N GLU A 29 14.75 -9.92 -30.02
CA GLU A 29 16.21 -9.77 -29.99
C GLU A 29 16.61 -8.63 -29.04
N PHE A 30 15.92 -7.50 -29.11
CA PHE A 30 16.06 -6.41 -28.15
C PHE A 30 15.82 -6.87 -26.72
N LEU A 31 14.74 -7.62 -26.44
CA LEU A 31 14.48 -8.12 -25.08
C LEU A 31 15.58 -9.05 -24.59
N GLN A 32 16.11 -9.91 -25.46
CA GLN A 32 17.24 -10.79 -25.11
C GLN A 32 18.45 -9.93 -24.73
N ASP A 33 18.81 -8.94 -25.53
CA ASP A 33 19.97 -8.06 -25.29
C ASP A 33 19.77 -7.12 -24.08
N PHE A 34 18.54 -6.67 -23.87
CA PHE A 34 18.14 -5.85 -22.72
C PHE A 34 18.32 -6.64 -21.42
N LEU A 35 17.84 -7.88 -21.37
CA LEU A 35 17.99 -8.75 -20.20
C LEU A 35 19.45 -9.16 -19.94
N GLN A 36 20.33 -9.10 -20.95
CA GLN A 36 21.77 -9.28 -20.72
C GLN A 36 22.36 -8.20 -19.80
N GLN A 37 21.76 -7.01 -19.75
CA GLN A 37 22.22 -5.92 -18.87
C GLN A 37 22.00 -6.23 -17.38
N PHE A 38 21.13 -7.18 -17.04
CA PHE A 38 20.75 -7.51 -15.66
C PHE A 38 21.49 -8.75 -15.16
N GLU A 39 21.77 -8.76 -13.86
CA GLU A 39 22.14 -9.97 -13.14
C GLU A 39 20.87 -10.75 -12.82
N ILE A 40 20.59 -11.78 -13.64
CA ILE A 40 19.47 -12.70 -13.45
C ILE A 40 20.06 -13.97 -12.85
N GLY A 41 19.42 -14.51 -11.81
CA GLY A 41 19.85 -15.74 -11.13
C GLY A 41 19.85 -16.98 -12.04
N GLY A 42 19.81 -18.16 -11.43
CA GLY A 42 19.78 -19.43 -12.18
C GLY A 42 18.67 -19.44 -13.25
N GLY A 43 19.02 -19.84 -14.48
CA GLY A 43 18.08 -19.91 -15.61
C GLY A 43 18.10 -18.71 -16.56
N LYS A 44 19.04 -17.75 -16.44
CA LYS A 44 19.18 -16.63 -17.39
C LYS A 44 19.24 -17.10 -18.84
N ASP A 45 20.09 -18.07 -19.16
CA ASP A 45 20.24 -18.57 -20.54
C ASP A 45 18.96 -19.25 -21.05
N GLU A 46 18.25 -19.98 -20.17
CA GLU A 46 16.98 -20.63 -20.49
C GLU A 46 15.87 -19.60 -20.75
N LEU A 47 15.81 -18.53 -19.96
CA LEU A 47 14.91 -17.39 -20.17
C LEU A 47 15.17 -16.71 -21.51
N ILE A 48 16.45 -16.40 -21.80
CA ILE A 48 16.87 -15.79 -23.07
C ILE A 48 16.48 -16.69 -24.24
N ALA A 49 16.71 -18.00 -24.14
CA ALA A 49 16.30 -18.96 -25.16
C ALA A 49 14.77 -19.06 -25.31
N ALA A 50 14.03 -19.04 -24.20
CA ALA A 50 12.57 -19.08 -24.19
C ALA A 50 11.98 -17.86 -24.91
N ILE A 51 12.53 -16.66 -24.67
CA ILE A 51 12.13 -15.43 -25.37
C ILE A 51 12.34 -15.60 -26.88
N GLY A 52 13.51 -16.08 -27.31
CA GLY A 52 13.80 -16.34 -28.72
C GLY A 52 12.78 -17.25 -29.40
N ASN A 53 12.23 -18.22 -28.64
CA ASN A 53 11.25 -19.20 -29.11
C ASN A 53 9.79 -18.74 -29.06
N ILE A 54 9.48 -17.53 -28.54
CA ILE A 54 8.10 -17.02 -28.53
C ILE A 54 7.60 -16.89 -29.98
N PRO A 55 6.52 -17.60 -30.35
CA PRO A 55 5.97 -17.51 -31.69
C PRO A 55 5.24 -16.17 -31.87
N HIS A 56 5.40 -15.53 -33.02
CA HIS A 56 4.58 -14.38 -33.38
C HIS A 56 3.15 -14.85 -33.65
N ARG A 57 2.29 -14.66 -32.66
CA ARG A 57 0.86 -14.97 -32.77
C ARG A 57 0.14 -13.72 -33.27
N LEU A 58 -0.08 -13.67 -34.58
CA LEU A 58 -0.92 -12.64 -35.20
C LEU A 58 -2.34 -12.79 -34.66
N GLY A 59 -2.68 -12.03 -33.62
CA GLY A 59 -4.04 -11.93 -33.10
C GLY A 59 -4.97 -11.23 -34.10
N ARG A 60 -6.29 -11.24 -33.87
CA ARG A 60 -7.21 -10.37 -34.65
C ARG A 60 -7.32 -8.95 -34.09
N TYR A 61 -6.88 -8.73 -32.85
CA TYR A 61 -7.05 -7.50 -32.09
C TYR A 61 -5.77 -7.15 -31.32
N THR A 62 -5.59 -5.87 -31.00
CA THR A 62 -4.48 -5.33 -30.18
C THR A 62 -5.01 -4.99 -28.79
N SER A 63 -4.98 -5.95 -27.86
CA SER A 63 -5.50 -5.78 -26.50
C SER A 63 -4.37 -5.56 -25.49
N THR A 64 -3.61 -4.47 -25.68
CA THR A 64 -2.51 -4.06 -24.79
C THR A 64 -2.96 -3.97 -23.32
N GLY A 65 -4.20 -3.52 -23.07
CA GLY A 65 -4.78 -3.48 -21.74
C GLY A 65 -4.86 -4.84 -21.04
N GLU A 66 -5.27 -5.89 -21.75
CA GLU A 66 -5.33 -7.25 -21.18
C GLU A 66 -3.93 -7.79 -20.85
N GLY A 67 -2.94 -7.47 -21.70
CA GLY A 67 -1.54 -7.81 -21.43
C GLY A 67 -1.02 -7.13 -20.17
N ILE A 68 -1.32 -5.85 -19.98
CA ILE A 68 -0.96 -5.08 -18.78
C ILE A 68 -1.66 -5.66 -17.54
N GLU A 69 -2.96 -5.94 -17.64
CA GLU A 69 -3.74 -6.54 -16.54
C GLU A 69 -3.18 -7.90 -16.14
N TYR A 70 -2.88 -8.77 -17.11
CA TYR A 70 -2.29 -10.08 -16.85
C TYR A 70 -0.91 -9.96 -16.20
N MET A 71 -0.05 -9.08 -16.72
CA MET A 71 1.26 -8.81 -16.10
C MET A 71 1.09 -8.35 -14.64
N ALA A 72 0.20 -7.39 -14.38
CA ALA A 72 0.00 -6.84 -13.04
C ALA A 72 -0.58 -7.85 -12.04
N THR A 73 -1.54 -8.68 -12.48
CA THR A 73 -2.31 -9.57 -11.59
C THR A 73 -1.75 -10.99 -11.49
N ALA A 74 -0.99 -11.46 -12.48
CA ALA A 74 -0.45 -12.82 -12.50
C ALA A 74 1.06 -12.87 -12.33
N GLN A 75 1.81 -11.93 -12.93
CA GLN A 75 3.28 -11.95 -12.90
C GLN A 75 3.86 -11.05 -11.80
N LEU A 76 3.29 -9.87 -11.59
CA LEU A 76 3.75 -8.86 -10.65
C LEU A 76 2.83 -8.68 -9.44
N ALA A 77 1.93 -9.63 -9.20
CA ALA A 77 1.11 -9.60 -7.98
C ALA A 77 2.01 -9.72 -6.74
N SER A 78 1.66 -8.99 -5.69
CA SER A 78 2.44 -8.91 -4.46
C SER A 78 2.66 -10.25 -3.77
N GLN A 79 1.78 -11.23 -4.02
CA GLN A 79 1.88 -12.59 -3.49
C GLN A 79 2.96 -13.45 -4.19
N PHE A 80 3.40 -13.08 -5.40
CA PHE A 80 4.38 -13.82 -6.20
C PHE A 80 5.73 -13.09 -6.33
N THR A 81 5.81 -11.86 -5.83
CA THR A 81 6.96 -10.97 -5.94
C THR A 81 7.58 -10.73 -4.57
N ARG A 82 8.89 -10.46 -4.54
CA ARG A 82 9.59 -10.08 -3.31
C ARG A 82 9.11 -8.70 -2.87
N SER A 83 8.58 -8.61 -1.66
CA SER A 83 8.01 -7.37 -1.10
C SER A 83 9.01 -6.22 -0.99
N TRP A 84 10.31 -6.53 -0.98
CA TRP A 84 11.42 -5.59 -0.86
C TRP A 84 12.05 -5.19 -2.21
N ALA A 85 11.59 -5.79 -3.32
CA ALA A 85 12.05 -5.49 -4.66
C ALA A 85 11.01 -4.60 -5.39
N GLU A 86 11.49 -3.61 -6.14
CA GLU A 86 10.61 -2.73 -6.92
C GLU A 86 9.96 -3.53 -8.06
N ARG A 87 8.64 -3.37 -8.25
CA ARG A 87 7.93 -4.02 -9.34
C ARG A 87 7.89 -3.08 -10.55
N VAL A 88 8.51 -3.50 -11.64
CA VAL A 88 8.65 -2.69 -12.86
C VAL A 88 7.89 -3.36 -13.99
N GLY A 89 6.99 -2.61 -14.64
CA GLY A 89 6.29 -3.06 -15.84
C GLY A 89 6.81 -2.34 -17.08
N LEU A 90 7.22 -3.07 -18.11
CA LEU A 90 7.70 -2.52 -19.38
C LEU A 90 6.73 -2.88 -20.51
N VAL A 91 6.16 -1.89 -21.19
CA VAL A 91 5.29 -2.09 -22.35
C VAL A 91 6.00 -1.63 -23.62
N ILE A 92 6.05 -2.49 -24.64
CA ILE A 92 6.58 -2.16 -25.98
C ILE A 92 5.43 -2.26 -26.97
N THR A 93 5.09 -1.16 -27.65
CA THR A 93 3.93 -1.09 -28.56
C THR A 93 4.18 -0.10 -29.70
N ASP A 94 3.48 -0.30 -30.81
CA ASP A 94 3.43 0.62 -31.95
C ASP A 94 2.23 1.60 -31.89
N GLY A 95 1.55 1.68 -30.73
CA GLY A 95 0.60 2.76 -30.45
C GLY A 95 -0.76 2.63 -31.11
N ASN A 96 -1.09 1.47 -31.67
CA ASN A 96 -2.37 1.21 -32.31
C ASN A 96 -3.28 0.33 -31.43
N SER A 97 -3.34 0.62 -30.13
CA SER A 97 -4.29 -0.08 -29.27
C SER A 97 -5.73 0.22 -29.72
N GLN A 98 -6.43 -0.81 -30.18
CA GLN A 98 -7.84 -0.68 -30.61
C GLN A 98 -8.77 -0.41 -29.40
N GLU A 99 -8.24 -0.52 -28.18
CA GLU A 99 -8.96 -0.38 -26.92
C GLU A 99 -8.24 0.60 -25.98
N SER A 100 -7.82 1.76 -26.49
CA SER A 100 -7.06 2.78 -25.74
C SER A 100 -7.64 3.13 -24.37
N ALA A 101 -8.97 3.13 -24.20
CA ALA A 101 -9.63 3.35 -22.92
C ALA A 101 -9.35 2.23 -21.90
N LYS A 102 -9.41 0.96 -22.33
CA LYS A 102 -9.06 -0.19 -21.48
C LYS A 102 -7.57 -0.22 -21.16
N THR A 103 -6.71 0.09 -22.14
CA THR A 103 -5.26 0.18 -21.93
C THR A 103 -4.91 1.24 -20.88
N LYS A 104 -5.54 2.42 -20.95
CA LYS A 104 -5.38 3.47 -19.94
C LYS A 104 -5.82 3.00 -18.55
N GLU A 105 -6.96 2.32 -18.47
CA GLU A 105 -7.51 1.86 -17.20
C GLU A 105 -6.67 0.73 -16.57
N ALA A 106 -6.28 -0.27 -17.35
CA ALA A 106 -5.39 -1.34 -16.89
C ALA A 106 -4.03 -0.80 -16.42
N ALA A 107 -3.45 0.15 -17.16
CA ALA A 107 -2.20 0.78 -16.76
C ALA A 107 -2.35 1.64 -15.50
N ARG A 108 -3.48 2.33 -15.33
CA ARG A 108 -3.79 3.07 -14.09
C ARG A 108 -3.84 2.13 -12.90
N GLN A 109 -4.56 1.01 -13.02
CA GLN A 109 -4.66 0.01 -11.96
C GLN A 109 -3.31 -0.63 -11.63
N ALA A 110 -2.50 -0.96 -12.64
CA ALA A 110 -1.14 -1.46 -12.44
C ALA A 110 -0.30 -0.47 -11.62
N ARG A 111 -0.32 0.83 -11.97
CA ARG A 111 0.39 1.88 -11.21
C ARG A 111 -0.14 2.02 -9.79
N GLU A 112 -1.45 2.04 -9.60
CA GLU A 112 -2.07 2.12 -8.27
C GLU A 112 -1.79 0.89 -7.39
N SER A 113 -1.45 -0.24 -8.01
CA SER A 113 -0.99 -1.44 -7.30
C SER A 113 0.49 -1.37 -6.89
N GLY A 114 1.19 -0.27 -7.16
CA GLY A 114 2.59 -0.06 -6.84
C GLY A 114 3.55 -0.69 -7.85
N ILE A 115 3.19 -0.68 -9.14
CA ILE A 115 4.07 -1.09 -10.25
C ILE A 115 4.54 0.17 -10.98
N THR A 116 5.86 0.36 -11.06
CA THR A 116 6.46 1.44 -11.86
C THR A 116 6.42 1.07 -13.34
N MET A 117 5.60 1.79 -14.10
CA MET A 117 5.37 1.50 -15.52
C MET A 117 6.28 2.33 -16.44
N PHE A 118 6.88 1.65 -17.42
CA PHE A 118 7.63 2.21 -18.55
C PHE A 118 6.92 1.87 -19.87
N ALA A 119 6.99 2.77 -20.84
CA ALA A 119 6.39 2.57 -22.16
C ALA A 119 7.39 2.90 -23.27
N ILE A 120 7.58 1.98 -24.21
CA ILE A 120 8.34 2.18 -25.44
C ILE A 120 7.35 2.23 -26.60
N GLY A 121 7.30 3.38 -27.28
CA GLY A 121 6.59 3.56 -28.54
C GLY A 121 7.52 3.34 -29.72
N VAL A 122 7.16 2.45 -30.64
CA VAL A 122 7.91 2.23 -31.88
C VAL A 122 7.15 2.81 -33.07
N GLY A 123 7.80 3.66 -33.85
CA GLY A 123 7.19 4.33 -35.00
C GLY A 123 6.24 5.46 -34.57
N ASN A 124 5.16 5.65 -35.34
CA ASN A 124 4.27 6.79 -35.17
C ASN A 124 3.22 6.59 -34.07
N VAL A 125 3.67 6.59 -32.82
CA VAL A 125 2.81 6.47 -31.63
C VAL A 125 2.41 7.83 -31.07
N LYS A 126 1.16 7.95 -30.61
CA LYS A 126 0.68 9.13 -29.88
C LYS A 126 1.29 9.18 -28.48
N ASP A 127 1.96 10.27 -28.16
CA ASP A 127 2.61 10.47 -26.85
C ASP A 127 1.65 10.27 -25.67
N GLN A 128 0.42 10.78 -25.81
CA GLN A 128 -0.59 10.65 -24.77
C GLN A 128 -0.94 9.19 -24.44
N GLU A 129 -0.87 8.27 -25.41
CA GLU A 129 -1.12 6.85 -25.18
C GLU A 129 -0.01 6.22 -24.35
N LEU A 130 1.24 6.53 -24.68
CA LEU A 130 2.41 6.07 -23.91
C LEU A 130 2.44 6.66 -22.51
N VAL A 131 2.10 7.96 -22.37
CA VAL A 131 1.97 8.61 -21.06
C VAL A 131 0.83 7.98 -20.24
N ASN A 132 -0.28 7.62 -20.87
CA ASN A 132 -1.36 6.90 -20.18
C ASN A 132 -0.91 5.53 -19.66
N ILE A 133 0.07 4.89 -20.31
CA ILE A 133 0.67 3.62 -19.89
C ILE A 133 1.72 3.83 -18.79
N ALA A 134 2.67 4.74 -18.98
CA ALA A 134 3.78 4.97 -18.05
C ALA A 134 3.35 5.76 -16.79
N GLY A 135 2.32 6.60 -16.90
CA GLY A 135 1.86 7.54 -15.86
C GLY A 135 2.74 8.78 -15.71
N ASP A 136 3.90 8.83 -16.37
CA ASP A 136 4.85 9.93 -16.34
C ASP A 136 5.63 9.96 -17.66
N ALA A 137 5.79 11.16 -18.23
CA ALA A 137 6.49 11.34 -19.51
C ALA A 137 7.99 11.00 -19.43
N SER A 138 8.61 11.08 -18.24
CA SER A 138 10.03 10.72 -18.04
C SER A 138 10.32 9.22 -18.22
N ARG A 139 9.28 8.37 -18.17
CA ARG A 139 9.36 6.91 -18.37
C ARG A 139 8.85 6.46 -19.73
N VAL A 140 8.67 7.42 -20.65
CA VAL A 140 8.29 7.16 -22.04
C VAL A 140 9.53 7.22 -22.93
N PHE A 141 9.71 6.16 -23.70
CA PHE A 141 10.75 6.07 -24.72
C PHE A 141 10.10 5.99 -26.10
N LYS A 142 10.69 6.64 -27.09
CA LYS A 142 10.25 6.58 -28.47
C LYS A 142 11.41 6.30 -29.39
N VAL A 143 11.20 5.44 -30.36
CA VAL A 143 12.14 5.13 -31.43
C VAL A 143 11.38 5.08 -32.74
N ASP A 144 12.02 5.43 -33.86
CA ASP A 144 11.33 5.48 -35.15
C ASP A 144 11.11 4.09 -35.75
N SER A 145 11.94 3.11 -35.36
CA SER A 145 11.88 1.74 -35.85
C SER A 145 12.37 0.72 -34.81
N TYR A 146 12.04 -0.55 -35.00
CA TYR A 146 12.52 -1.63 -34.14
C TYR A 146 14.05 -1.80 -34.17
N ASP A 147 14.72 -1.34 -35.24
CA ASP A 147 16.19 -1.35 -35.33
C ASP A 147 16.85 -0.38 -34.34
N GLU A 148 16.12 0.64 -33.91
CA GLU A 148 16.63 1.68 -33.01
C GLU A 148 16.37 1.40 -31.53
N LEU A 149 15.68 0.31 -31.19
CA LEU A 149 15.49 -0.11 -29.80
C LEU A 149 16.83 -0.30 -29.06
N GLU A 150 17.87 -0.72 -29.78
CA GLU A 150 19.22 -0.86 -29.24
C GLU A 150 19.78 0.47 -28.71
N ASN A 151 19.41 1.61 -29.30
CA ASN A 151 19.90 2.94 -28.92
C ASN A 151 19.42 3.37 -27.52
N ILE A 152 18.25 2.87 -27.09
CA ILE A 152 17.67 3.22 -25.79
C ILE A 152 17.97 2.17 -24.71
N LYS A 153 18.55 1.02 -25.09
CA LYS A 153 18.74 -0.14 -24.20
C LYS A 153 19.44 0.20 -22.90
N GLN A 154 20.61 0.84 -22.97
CA GLN A 154 21.42 1.15 -21.78
C GLN A 154 20.68 2.14 -20.88
N THR A 155 20.16 3.23 -21.45
CA THR A 155 19.40 4.24 -20.71
C THR A 155 18.17 3.65 -20.04
N LEU A 156 17.43 2.80 -20.77
CA LEU A 156 16.27 2.10 -20.24
C LEU A 156 16.68 1.19 -19.08
N ALA A 157 17.72 0.36 -19.25
CA ALA A 157 18.18 -0.57 -18.22
C ALA A 157 18.62 0.18 -16.95
N HIS A 158 19.31 1.31 -17.12
CA HIS A 158 19.63 2.20 -16.01
C HIS A 158 18.36 2.77 -15.36
N GLN A 159 17.41 3.31 -16.10
CA GLN A 159 16.19 3.89 -15.53
C GLN A 159 15.27 2.86 -14.86
N THR A 160 15.25 1.61 -15.32
CA THR A 160 14.49 0.53 -14.67
C THR A 160 15.16 0.04 -13.40
N CYS A 161 16.47 0.22 -13.26
CA CYS A 161 17.27 -0.18 -12.10
C CYS A 161 17.45 0.93 -11.07
N ILE A 162 17.44 2.17 -11.54
CA ILE A 162 17.40 3.33 -10.68
C ILE A 162 15.97 3.38 -10.19
N ARG A 163 15.73 3.02 -8.91
CA ARG A 163 14.63 3.61 -8.16
C ARG A 163 14.61 5.06 -8.61
N GLN A 164 13.51 5.55 -9.19
CA GLN A 164 13.30 6.98 -9.08
C GLN A 164 13.32 7.20 -7.57
N LEU A 165 14.51 7.54 -7.05
CA LEU A 165 14.63 8.35 -5.88
C LEU A 165 13.52 9.34 -6.11
N LYS A 166 12.52 9.35 -5.24
CA LYS A 166 11.64 10.49 -5.18
C LYS A 166 12.60 11.66 -4.95
N THR A 167 13.08 12.27 -6.02
CA THR A 167 13.83 13.52 -5.99
C THR A 167 12.81 14.62 -5.83
N THR A 168 12.02 14.51 -4.77
CA THR A 168 11.95 15.61 -3.83
C THR A 168 12.99 15.30 -2.78
N THR A 169 14.22 15.73 -3.00
CA THR A 169 14.93 16.35 -1.89
C THR A 169 14.48 17.80 -1.92
N PRO A 170 13.43 18.20 -1.17
CA PRO A 170 13.39 19.57 -0.71
C PRO A 170 14.72 19.83 0.06
N PRO A 171 15.14 21.09 0.25
CA PRO A 171 16.26 21.40 1.15
C PRO A 171 16.10 20.58 2.44
N PRO A 172 17.17 20.06 3.07
CA PRO A 172 17.12 19.01 4.09
C PRO A 172 15.97 19.26 5.05
N GLN A 173 14.83 18.66 4.74
CA GLN A 173 13.63 18.68 5.55
C GLN A 173 13.75 17.37 6.28
N THR A 174 14.07 17.45 7.56
CA THR A 174 13.90 16.37 8.52
C THR A 174 12.63 15.61 8.14
N VAL A 175 12.78 14.32 7.81
CA VAL A 175 11.66 13.45 7.42
C VAL A 175 10.60 13.54 8.53
N CYS A 176 9.31 13.49 8.20
CA CYS A 176 8.26 13.87 9.18
C CYS A 176 8.44 13.19 10.55
N GLY A 177 8.70 11.88 10.58
CA GLY A 177 8.89 11.18 11.85
C GLY A 177 10.24 11.43 12.53
N GLU A 178 11.23 12.02 11.85
CA GLU A 178 12.41 12.57 12.53
C GLU A 178 12.11 13.94 13.15
N ALA A 179 11.31 14.76 12.46
CA ALA A 179 10.89 16.07 12.94
C ALA A 179 9.87 15.97 14.09
N ASN A 180 8.99 14.97 14.02
CA ASN A 180 7.88 14.70 14.93
C ASN A 180 7.82 13.18 15.21
N PRO A 181 8.81 12.60 15.90
CA PRO A 181 8.77 11.19 16.24
C PRO A 181 7.55 10.92 17.11
N ALA A 182 6.77 9.90 16.77
CA ALA A 182 5.62 9.50 17.58
C ALA A 182 5.54 7.98 17.77
N ASP A 183 5.06 7.59 18.94
CA ASP A 183 4.72 6.21 19.27
C ASP A 183 3.19 6.13 19.33
N ILE A 184 2.59 5.30 18.47
CA ILE A 184 1.16 5.34 18.15
C ILE A 184 0.50 4.02 18.53
N TYR A 185 -0.46 4.05 19.46
CA TYR A 185 -1.25 2.89 19.86
C TYR A 185 -2.66 2.94 19.26
N PHE A 186 -3.02 1.92 18.49
CA PHE A 186 -4.40 1.70 18.06
C PHE A 186 -5.14 0.88 19.11
N VAL A 187 -6.25 1.43 19.60
CA VAL A 187 -7.09 0.78 20.60
C VAL A 187 -8.46 0.51 20.01
N PHE A 188 -8.83 -0.75 19.94
CA PHE A 188 -10.15 -1.14 19.45
C PHE A 188 -10.63 -2.46 20.04
N SER A 189 -11.94 -2.61 20.18
CA SER A 189 -12.55 -3.84 20.69
C SER A 189 -13.29 -4.56 19.56
N PRO A 190 -12.75 -5.67 19.02
CA PRO A 190 -13.45 -6.49 18.03
C PRO A 190 -14.87 -6.89 18.44
N ALA A 191 -15.08 -7.14 19.73
CA ALA A 191 -16.40 -7.45 20.30
C ALA A 191 -17.39 -6.27 20.19
N GLU A 192 -16.91 -5.04 20.34
CA GLU A 192 -17.74 -3.83 20.18
C GLU A 192 -17.89 -3.43 18.70
N LEU A 193 -16.89 -3.72 17.87
CA LEU A 193 -16.85 -3.35 16.45
C LEU A 193 -17.57 -4.35 15.53
N GLY A 194 -17.71 -5.61 15.96
CA GLY A 194 -18.13 -6.69 15.08
C GLY A 194 -17.10 -6.99 13.97
N LEU A 195 -17.41 -7.97 13.11
CA LEU A 195 -16.49 -8.40 12.04
C LEU A 195 -16.17 -7.28 11.04
N GLU A 196 -17.19 -6.55 10.58
CA GLU A 196 -17.01 -5.47 9.61
C GLU A 196 -16.22 -4.30 10.19
N GLY A 197 -16.53 -3.87 11.42
CA GLY A 197 -15.79 -2.80 12.09
C GLY A 197 -14.35 -3.21 12.42
N THR A 198 -14.10 -4.47 12.75
CA THR A 198 -12.74 -5.00 12.95
C THR A 198 -11.94 -5.04 11.65
N SER A 199 -12.56 -5.47 10.56
CA SER A 199 -11.97 -5.42 9.22
C SER A 199 -11.64 -3.99 8.80
N TRP A 200 -12.53 -3.04 9.13
CA TRP A 200 -12.30 -1.62 8.89
C TRP A 200 -11.12 -1.10 9.71
N ALA A 201 -11.05 -1.40 11.02
CA ALA A 201 -9.97 -0.96 11.90
C ALA A 201 -8.60 -1.48 11.45
N THR A 202 -8.53 -2.75 11.05
CA THR A 202 -7.29 -3.34 10.52
C THR A 202 -6.92 -2.76 9.13
N SER A 203 -7.90 -2.43 8.29
CA SER A 203 -7.68 -1.76 7.01
C SER A 203 -7.21 -0.31 7.16
N LEU A 204 -7.69 0.41 8.19
CA LEU A 204 -7.19 1.74 8.57
C LEU A 204 -5.70 1.66 8.93
N ILE A 205 -5.33 0.78 9.86
CA ILE A 205 -3.95 0.58 10.29
C ILE A 205 -3.08 0.23 9.07
N GLY A 206 -3.51 -0.75 8.27
CA GLY A 206 -2.81 -1.19 7.07
C GLY A 206 -2.67 -0.11 6.00
N SER A 207 -3.58 0.86 5.93
CA SER A 207 -3.50 1.98 4.98
C SER A 207 -2.63 3.12 5.49
N LEU A 208 -2.54 3.30 6.81
CA LEU A 208 -1.69 4.30 7.44
C LEU A 208 -0.21 3.92 7.34
N ILE A 209 0.15 2.67 7.66
CA ILE A 209 1.55 2.22 7.63
C ILE A 209 2.14 2.17 6.22
N LYS A 210 1.28 2.24 5.19
CA LYS A 210 1.69 2.31 3.77
C LYS A 210 1.89 3.74 3.27
N GLN A 211 1.63 4.75 4.10
CA GLN A 211 1.87 6.15 3.74
C GLN A 211 3.37 6.44 3.78
N GLU A 212 3.86 7.11 2.75
CA GLU A 212 5.29 7.39 2.57
C GLU A 212 5.85 8.25 3.72
N GLN A 213 5.02 9.11 4.32
CA GLN A 213 5.40 9.94 5.46
C GLN A 213 5.65 9.14 6.74
N MET A 214 5.18 7.89 6.80
CA MET A 214 5.25 7.01 7.97
C MET A 214 6.43 6.02 7.91
N GLU A 215 7.30 6.13 6.90
CA GLU A 215 8.43 5.20 6.67
C GLU A 215 9.48 5.22 7.79
N GLU A 216 9.76 6.38 8.40
CA GLU A 216 10.81 6.54 9.41
C GLU A 216 10.34 7.39 10.59
N GLY A 217 10.83 7.08 11.80
CA GLY A 217 10.61 7.88 13.00
C GLY A 217 9.31 7.61 13.78
N PHE A 218 8.43 6.73 13.27
CA PHE A 218 7.20 6.30 13.95
C PHE A 218 7.29 4.88 14.50
N ARG A 219 6.64 4.60 15.63
CA ARG A 219 6.40 3.23 16.14
C ARG A 219 4.93 2.98 16.32
N PHE A 220 4.51 1.74 16.10
CA PHE A 220 3.10 1.37 16.14
C PHE A 220 2.87 0.22 17.11
N GLY A 221 1.88 0.37 17.97
CA GLY A 221 1.34 -0.65 18.85
C GLY A 221 -0.15 -0.85 18.58
N VAL A 222 -0.65 -2.05 18.91
CA VAL A 222 -2.08 -2.34 18.84
C VAL A 222 -2.49 -2.99 20.14
N VAL A 223 -3.49 -2.42 20.79
CA VAL A 223 -4.19 -3.02 21.93
C VAL A 223 -5.60 -3.32 21.49
N SER A 224 -5.85 -4.59 21.20
CA SER A 224 -7.19 -5.06 20.85
C SER A 224 -7.73 -6.01 21.92
N GLY A 225 -9.04 -5.93 22.15
CA GLY A 225 -9.72 -6.91 23.00
C GLY A 225 -9.80 -8.28 22.32
N SER A 226 -9.29 -9.32 22.95
CA SER A 226 -9.41 -10.69 22.45
C SER A 226 -10.87 -11.16 22.60
N CYS A 227 -11.47 -11.72 21.54
CA CYS A 227 -12.76 -12.42 21.64
C CYS A 227 -12.72 -13.80 20.93
N PRO A 228 -12.63 -14.91 21.69
CA PRO A 228 -12.22 -14.99 23.09
C PRO A 228 -11.15 -16.07 23.37
N ASP A 229 -10.60 -16.06 24.59
CA ASP A 229 -10.22 -17.28 25.34
C ASP A 229 -11.26 -17.50 26.46
N ASP A 230 -12.55 -17.43 26.13
CA ASP A 230 -13.69 -17.50 27.06
C ASP A 230 -14.82 -18.22 26.31
N GLU A 231 -14.96 -19.53 26.54
CA GLU A 231 -15.87 -20.44 25.82
C GLU A 231 -17.36 -20.25 26.18
N GLY A 232 -17.72 -19.12 26.78
CA GLY A 232 -19.03 -18.90 27.40
C GLY A 232 -19.04 -19.40 28.84
N PHE A 233 -20.20 -19.87 29.30
CA PHE A 233 -20.32 -20.55 30.59
C PHE A 233 -21.26 -21.75 30.43
N ASN A 234 -20.98 -22.84 31.15
CA ASN A 234 -21.80 -24.06 31.06
C ASN A 234 -23.14 -23.87 31.79
N LEU A 235 -24.14 -24.68 31.40
CA LEU A 235 -25.52 -24.59 31.92
C LEU A 235 -25.61 -24.74 33.45
N ASP A 236 -24.61 -25.34 34.08
CA ASP A 236 -24.51 -25.64 35.52
C ASP A 236 -23.50 -24.75 36.26
N GLU A 237 -22.90 -23.77 35.58
CA GLU A 237 -21.86 -22.92 36.15
C GLU A 237 -22.41 -21.89 37.16
N TYR A 238 -23.67 -21.47 36.99
CA TYR A 238 -24.36 -20.54 37.89
C TYR A 238 -25.68 -21.14 38.36
N SER A 239 -25.92 -21.12 39.67
CA SER A 239 -27.11 -21.70 40.30
C SER A 239 -28.23 -20.68 40.58
N ASN A 240 -27.98 -19.39 40.33
CA ASN A 240 -28.96 -18.34 40.54
C ASN A 240 -28.85 -17.22 39.50
N VAL A 241 -29.98 -16.54 39.28
CA VAL A 241 -30.14 -15.51 38.25
C VAL A 241 -29.29 -14.27 38.53
N SER A 242 -29.03 -13.92 39.80
CA SER A 242 -28.23 -12.74 40.17
C SER A 242 -26.76 -12.88 39.74
N ASP A 243 -26.19 -14.08 39.86
CA ASP A 243 -24.82 -14.36 39.44
C ASP A 243 -24.71 -14.39 37.91
N ILE A 244 -25.75 -14.89 37.23
CA ILE A 244 -25.88 -14.81 35.77
C ILE A 244 -25.98 -13.34 35.34
N GLU A 245 -26.82 -12.51 35.96
CA GLU A 245 -26.93 -11.09 35.64
C GLU A 245 -25.62 -10.33 35.92
N THR A 246 -24.91 -10.67 37.00
CA THR A 246 -23.60 -10.13 37.32
C THR A 246 -22.57 -10.53 36.27
N ARG A 247 -22.50 -11.81 35.90
CA ARG A 247 -21.66 -12.32 34.82
C ARG A 247 -22.01 -11.67 33.49
N LEU A 248 -23.29 -11.51 33.18
CA LEU A 248 -23.77 -10.86 31.95
C LEU A 248 -23.45 -9.36 31.92
N SER A 249 -23.45 -8.69 33.08
CA SER A 249 -23.08 -7.27 33.19
C SER A 249 -21.58 -7.02 32.88
N THR A 250 -20.73 -8.04 33.00
CA THR A 250 -19.31 -7.96 32.60
C THR A 250 -19.11 -7.94 31.09
N TYR A 251 -20.08 -8.43 30.30
CA TYR A 251 -20.09 -8.27 28.85
C TYR A 251 -20.50 -6.85 28.42
N ALA A 252 -21.21 -6.10 29.28
CA ALA A 252 -21.77 -4.78 28.97
C ALA A 252 -20.93 -3.60 29.48
N ALA A 253 -19.90 -3.82 30.31
CA ALA A 253 -18.94 -2.78 30.65
C ALA A 253 -18.00 -2.56 29.47
N SER A 254 -18.18 -1.45 28.75
CA SER A 254 -17.27 -0.95 27.68
C SER A 254 -15.82 -1.37 27.94
N ARG A 255 -15.34 -2.36 27.18
CA ARG A 255 -13.96 -2.88 27.30
C ARG A 255 -12.97 -1.87 26.75
N MET A 256 -13.42 -0.93 25.92
CA MET A 256 -12.62 0.22 25.53
C MET A 256 -12.03 0.95 26.76
N SER A 257 -12.80 1.14 27.84
CA SER A 257 -12.25 1.82 29.03
C SER A 257 -11.10 1.05 29.68
N ALA A 258 -11.15 -0.29 29.70
CA ALA A 258 -10.07 -1.12 30.25
C ALA A 258 -8.86 -1.25 29.28
N LEU A 259 -9.11 -1.24 27.96
CA LEU A 259 -8.05 -1.26 26.96
C LEU A 259 -7.28 0.08 26.96
N VAL A 260 -7.99 1.20 27.14
CA VAL A 260 -7.39 2.54 27.24
C VAL A 260 -6.61 2.68 28.56
N ASP A 261 -7.12 2.14 29.68
CA ASP A 261 -6.42 2.04 30.97
C ASP A 261 -5.08 1.30 30.87
N ARG A 262 -5.05 0.19 30.13
CA ARG A 262 -3.81 -0.57 29.90
C ARG A 262 -2.77 0.24 29.12
N VAL A 263 -3.19 0.99 28.11
CA VAL A 263 -2.29 1.83 27.30
C VAL A 263 -1.58 2.87 28.17
N SER A 264 -2.34 3.56 29.02
CA SER A 264 -1.83 4.53 30.00
C SER A 264 -0.85 3.88 31.00
N GLY A 265 -1.13 2.66 31.45
CA GLY A 265 -0.39 2.04 32.54
C GLY A 265 0.97 1.45 32.18
N ASN A 266 1.19 0.98 30.94
CA ASN A 266 2.38 0.18 30.62
C ASN A 266 2.90 0.28 29.19
N ASP A 267 2.12 0.75 28.21
CA ASP A 267 2.43 0.47 26.81
C ASP A 267 3.37 1.53 26.19
N PHE A 268 3.46 2.75 26.74
CA PHE A 268 4.44 3.78 26.32
C PHE A 268 5.81 3.71 27.05
N TYR A 269 6.07 2.66 27.84
CA TYR A 269 7.34 2.53 28.54
C TYR A 269 8.45 2.02 27.62
N GLY A 270 9.71 2.34 27.95
CA GLY A 270 10.89 1.86 27.20
C GLY A 270 10.95 0.34 27.07
N THR A 271 10.42 -0.40 28.05
CA THR A 271 10.35 -1.87 28.06
C THR A 271 9.31 -2.45 27.09
N THR A 272 8.32 -1.67 26.66
CA THR A 272 7.29 -2.05 25.70
C THR A 272 7.47 -1.40 24.33
N GLY A 273 8.54 -0.62 24.16
CA GLY A 273 8.93 -0.01 22.89
C GLY A 273 8.71 1.50 22.81
N GLY A 274 8.27 2.16 23.88
CA GLY A 274 8.15 3.62 23.94
C GLY A 274 9.50 4.34 23.98
N ARG A 275 9.59 5.53 23.41
CA ARG A 275 10.83 6.33 23.32
C ARG A 275 10.72 7.62 24.12
N SER A 276 11.71 7.87 24.97
CA SER A 276 11.91 9.18 25.58
C SER A 276 12.20 10.21 24.47
N GLY A 277 11.32 11.20 24.32
CA GLY A 277 11.42 12.26 23.30
C GLY A 277 10.57 12.05 22.04
N ALA A 278 9.81 10.95 21.95
CA ALA A 278 8.74 10.81 20.98
C ALA A 278 7.39 11.28 21.57
N GLN A 279 6.47 11.69 20.71
CA GLN A 279 5.10 12.01 21.09
C GLN A 279 4.28 10.73 21.28
N ASP A 280 3.59 10.60 22.41
CA ASP A 280 2.69 9.48 22.65
C ASP A 280 1.32 9.78 22.06
N VAL A 281 0.83 8.88 21.20
CA VAL A 281 -0.44 9.06 20.48
C VAL A 281 -1.32 7.81 20.65
N ALA A 282 -2.58 8.00 21.02
CA ALA A 282 -3.58 6.94 21.09
C ALA A 282 -4.68 7.19 20.05
N VAL A 283 -4.94 6.20 19.19
CA VAL A 283 -6.02 6.22 18.21
C VAL A 283 -7.11 5.24 18.63
N LEU A 284 -8.24 5.77 19.09
CA LEU A 284 -9.39 4.99 19.51
C LEU A 284 -10.30 4.72 18.32
N VAL A 285 -10.52 3.45 17.97
CA VAL A 285 -11.42 3.07 16.87
C VAL A 285 -12.74 2.55 17.45
N SER A 286 -13.86 3.20 17.10
CA SER A 286 -15.18 2.92 17.69
C SER A 286 -16.28 2.86 16.62
N SER A 287 -17.30 2.03 16.84
CA SER A 287 -18.44 1.78 15.93
C SER A 287 -19.70 2.59 16.26
N GLY A 288 -19.66 3.55 17.17
CA GLY A 288 -20.87 4.32 17.53
C GLY A 288 -21.69 3.69 18.67
N GLY A 289 -21.20 3.80 19.92
CA GLY A 289 -21.97 3.56 21.14
C GLY A 289 -22.16 4.84 21.97
N LYS A 290 -23.11 4.82 22.93
CA LYS A 290 -23.30 5.94 23.87
C LYS A 290 -21.99 6.25 24.60
N ARG A 291 -21.61 7.54 24.66
CA ARG A 291 -20.51 8.04 25.51
C ARG A 291 -20.65 7.44 26.92
N SER A 292 -19.71 6.58 27.30
CA SER A 292 -19.61 6.11 28.68
C SER A 292 -18.84 7.15 29.48
N ARG A 293 -19.37 7.60 30.63
CA ARG A 293 -18.62 8.46 31.57
C ARG A 293 -17.27 7.84 31.96
N ARG A 294 -17.18 6.51 31.98
CA ARG A 294 -15.93 5.79 32.27
C ARG A 294 -14.91 5.95 31.14
N LEU A 295 -15.34 5.87 29.88
CA LEU A 295 -14.44 6.04 28.74
C LEU A 295 -13.95 7.48 28.60
N GLN A 296 -14.80 8.47 28.89
CA GLN A 296 -14.35 9.86 28.96
C GLN A 296 -13.32 10.07 30.08
N ALA A 297 -13.56 9.51 31.28
CA ALA A 297 -12.59 9.61 32.37
C ALA A 297 -11.23 9.00 32.01
N GLU A 298 -11.22 7.92 31.22
CA GLU A 298 -9.98 7.29 30.77
C GLU A 298 -9.28 8.08 29.66
N VAL A 299 -10.03 8.70 28.75
CA VAL A 299 -9.48 9.68 27.79
C VAL A 299 -8.87 10.88 28.53
N ASP A 300 -9.54 11.39 29.57
CA ASP A 300 -9.03 12.48 30.38
C ASP A 300 -7.72 12.08 31.09
N ARG A 301 -7.60 10.82 31.51
CA ARG A 301 -6.38 10.29 32.13
C ARG A 301 -5.20 10.25 31.16
N LEU A 302 -5.38 9.66 29.98
CA LEU A 302 -4.35 9.64 28.93
C LEU A 302 -3.85 11.06 28.61
N ARG A 303 -4.77 12.01 28.50
CA ARG A 303 -4.41 13.41 28.22
C ARG A 303 -3.63 14.06 29.36
N ASN A 304 -3.99 13.78 30.61
CA ASN A 304 -3.25 14.27 31.77
C ASN A 304 -1.82 13.68 31.86
N GLU A 305 -1.60 12.52 31.25
CA GLU A 305 -0.28 11.90 31.10
C GLU A 305 0.50 12.41 29.87
N GLY A 306 -0.09 13.30 29.08
CA GLY A 306 0.55 13.91 27.91
C GLY A 306 0.32 13.16 26.59
N VAL A 307 -0.54 12.14 26.59
CA VAL A 307 -0.88 11.37 25.38
C VAL A 307 -1.89 12.14 24.53
N GLU A 308 -1.59 12.32 23.24
CA GLU A 308 -2.54 12.89 22.28
C GLU A 308 -3.55 11.83 21.84
N VAL A 309 -4.85 12.14 21.92
CA VAL A 309 -5.92 11.16 21.65
C VAL A 309 -6.69 11.53 20.40
N PHE A 310 -6.69 10.61 19.43
CA PHE A 310 -7.51 10.66 18.21
C PHE A 310 -8.64 9.63 18.25
N VAL A 311 -9.74 9.93 17.57
CA VAL A 311 -10.91 9.05 17.52
C VAL A 311 -11.31 8.79 16.07
N ALA A 312 -11.28 7.53 15.66
CA ALA A 312 -11.79 7.08 14.36
C ALA A 312 -13.19 6.47 14.55
N ASP A 313 -14.22 7.19 14.12
CA ASP A 313 -15.62 6.73 14.17
C ASP A 313 -15.99 5.98 12.88
N ILE A 314 -16.22 4.68 12.99
CA ILE A 314 -16.51 3.79 11.86
C ILE A 314 -17.95 3.97 11.36
N SER A 315 -18.89 4.31 12.24
CA SER A 315 -20.31 4.37 11.86
C SER A 315 -20.76 5.75 11.39
N GLY A 316 -19.90 6.76 11.48
CA GLY A 316 -20.26 8.16 11.20
C GLY A 316 -21.32 8.70 12.15
N SER A 317 -21.51 8.04 13.30
CA SER A 317 -22.50 8.39 14.32
C SER A 317 -22.19 9.69 15.07
N GLY A 318 -20.98 10.24 14.89
CA GLY A 318 -20.52 11.49 15.47
C GLY A 318 -19.91 11.32 16.85
N ILE A 319 -19.29 10.17 17.16
CA ILE A 319 -18.57 10.02 18.42
C ILE A 319 -17.44 11.05 18.49
N SER A 320 -17.46 11.80 19.58
CA SER A 320 -16.40 12.71 19.99
C SER A 320 -16.19 12.54 21.50
N PHE A 321 -14.96 12.73 21.96
CA PHE A 321 -14.64 12.84 23.38
C PHE A 321 -14.10 14.25 23.63
N GLU A 322 -14.37 14.79 24.81
CA GLU A 322 -13.88 16.12 25.14
C GLU A 322 -12.35 16.14 25.13
N GLY A 323 -11.79 17.02 24.30
CA GLY A 323 -10.35 17.18 24.11
C GLY A 323 -9.62 16.06 23.35
N ALA A 324 -10.35 15.13 22.74
CA ALA A 324 -9.82 14.25 21.71
C ALA A 324 -10.15 14.80 20.31
N THR A 325 -9.27 14.55 19.33
CA THR A 325 -9.49 14.97 17.94
C THR A 325 -10.20 13.87 17.16
N THR A 326 -11.41 14.15 16.66
CA THR A 326 -12.13 13.20 15.80
C THR A 326 -11.56 13.22 14.38
N LEU A 327 -11.11 12.06 13.90
CA LEU A 327 -10.67 11.86 12.53
C LEU A 327 -11.91 11.60 11.66
N THR A 328 -12.10 12.44 10.64
CA THR A 328 -13.26 12.34 9.72
C THR A 328 -12.83 11.83 8.35
N GLY A 329 -13.71 11.08 7.68
CA GLY A 329 -13.44 10.51 6.36
C GLY A 329 -14.56 9.60 5.89
N ALA A 330 -14.77 9.49 4.58
CA ALA A 330 -15.77 8.58 4.00
C ALA A 330 -15.27 7.12 3.97
N THR A 331 -13.96 6.94 3.96
CA THR A 331 -13.28 5.63 3.93
C THR A 331 -12.16 5.57 4.97
N TYR A 332 -11.69 4.36 5.28
CA TYR A 332 -10.51 4.17 6.14
C TYR A 332 -9.24 4.83 5.57
N LYS A 333 -9.16 5.04 4.25
CA LYS A 333 -8.04 5.75 3.60
C LYS A 333 -8.10 7.25 3.89
N ASP A 334 -9.29 7.83 3.87
CA ASP A 334 -9.48 9.26 4.18
C ASP A 334 -9.15 9.54 5.65
N VAL A 335 -9.57 8.64 6.55
CA VAL A 335 -9.25 8.71 7.99
C VAL A 335 -7.75 8.56 8.22
N ALA A 336 -7.08 7.63 7.53
CA ALA A 336 -5.62 7.50 7.57
C ALA A 336 -4.93 8.79 7.13
N LEU A 337 -5.35 9.36 5.99
CA LEU A 337 -4.77 10.60 5.46
C LEU A 337 -4.98 11.79 6.41
N ASN A 338 -6.16 11.87 7.06
CA ASN A 338 -6.43 12.89 8.06
C ASN A 338 -5.46 12.78 9.25
N LEU A 339 -5.24 11.57 9.77
CA LEU A 339 -4.28 11.34 10.85
C LEU A 339 -2.84 11.71 10.45
N VAL A 340 -2.40 11.32 9.25
CA VAL A 340 -1.09 11.74 8.72
C VAL A 340 -0.98 13.26 8.70
N THR A 341 -2.02 13.96 8.25
CA THR A 341 -2.00 15.43 8.14
C THR A 341 -1.85 16.10 9.52
N GLN A 342 -2.42 15.50 10.57
CA GLN A 342 -2.32 16.01 11.95
C GLN A 342 -0.94 15.74 12.56
N LEU A 343 -0.36 14.56 12.32
CA LEU A 343 0.97 14.17 12.82
C LEU A 343 2.11 14.82 12.03
N CYS A 344 1.86 15.09 10.74
CA CYS A 344 2.80 15.67 9.79
C CYS A 344 2.22 16.96 9.18
N PRO A 345 1.93 18.00 9.98
CA PRO A 345 1.44 19.24 9.42
C PRO A 345 2.55 19.84 8.55
N THR A 346 2.26 20.05 7.26
CA THR A 346 3.18 20.74 6.37
C THR A 346 3.45 22.13 6.94
N ARG A 347 4.69 22.42 7.34
CA ARG A 347 5.11 23.79 7.64
C ARG A 347 4.91 24.61 6.35
N ASN A 348 3.98 25.56 6.39
CA ASN A 348 3.80 26.56 5.33
C ASN A 348 5.09 27.31 5.05
#